data_AF-A0A366B4S7-F1
#
_entry.id   AF-A0A366B4S7-F1
#
_cell.length_a   1.000
_cell.length_b   1.000
_cell.length_c   1.000
_cell.angle_alpha   90.00
_cell.angle_beta   90.00
_cell.angle_gamma   90.00
#
_symmetry.space_group_name_H-M   'P 1'
#
loop_
_entity.id
_entity.type
_entity.pdbx_description
1 polymer ?
#
loop_
_entity_poly.entity_id
_entity_poly.type
_entity_poly.pdbx_seq_one_letter_code
_entity_poly.pdbx_strand_id
1 'polypeptide(L)'
;MEPITMAIITPFLLELGKKGIEKFTEKGFESVSEEAISWFKSLFFKDDKPKKVLLELQEDPGNKEKLNIVKVIIENSLEDNLKFENFLKEIIEKIPKIENTISYSKNVNTGNVNTRGGDFRIGDDYGN
;
A
#
# COMPACT_ATOMS: atom_id res chain seq x y z
N MET A 1 18.65 1.63 8.53
CA MET A 1 17.30 1.84 7.98
C MET A 1 16.35 2.12 9.14
N GLU A 2 15.51 3.17 9.06
CA GLU A 2 14.57 3.50 10.16
C GLU A 2 13.47 2.42 10.32
N PRO A 3 12.98 2.16 11.55
CA PRO A 3 11.93 1.19 11.82
C PRO A 3 10.60 1.51 11.09
N ILE A 4 10.41 2.77 10.70
CA ILE A 4 9.23 3.27 10.00
C ILE A 4 9.11 2.65 8.60
N THR A 5 10.22 2.49 7.87
CA THR A 5 10.21 1.93 6.51
C THR A 5 9.88 0.44 6.52
N MET A 6 10.39 -0.32 7.48
CA MET A 6 10.08 -1.75 7.62
C MET A 6 8.61 -2.00 7.99
N ALA A 7 8.01 -1.12 8.79
CA ALA A 7 6.64 -1.25 9.27
C ALA A 7 5.60 -1.12 8.13
N ILE A 8 5.92 -0.37 7.07
CA ILE A 8 5.02 -0.15 5.92
C ILE A 8 5.25 -1.12 4.75
N ILE A 9 6.44 -1.73 4.64
CA ILE A 9 6.75 -2.69 3.56
C ILE A 9 5.86 -3.93 3.66
N THR A 10 5.75 -4.53 4.85
CA THR A 10 4.98 -5.78 5.03
C THR A 10 3.51 -5.65 4.65
N PRO A 11 2.75 -4.64 5.13
CA PRO A 11 1.36 -4.48 4.73
C PRO A 11 1.22 -4.16 3.24
N PHE A 12 2.13 -3.36 2.67
CA PHE A 12 2.17 -3.10 1.24
C PHE A 12 2.35 -4.40 0.42
N LEU A 13 3.32 -5.25 0.79
CA LEU A 13 3.58 -6.52 0.09
C LEU A 13 2.43 -7.51 0.20
N LEU A 14 1.83 -7.63 1.38
CA LEU A 14 0.66 -8.47 1.60
C LEU A 14 -0.51 -8.04 0.70
N GLU A 15 -0.68 -6.74 0.54
CA GLU A 15 -1.72 -6.16 -0.28
C GLU A 15 -1.43 -6.28 -1.78
N LEU A 16 -0.16 -6.10 -2.17
CA LEU A 16 0.34 -6.34 -3.53
C LEU A 16 0.05 -7.78 -3.97
N GLY A 17 0.38 -8.76 -3.11
CA GLY A 17 0.10 -10.17 -3.38
C GLY A 17 -1.40 -10.46 -3.45
N LYS A 18 -2.22 -9.87 -2.58
CA LYS A 18 -3.69 -10.07 -2.58
C LYS A 18 -4.41 -9.47 -3.78
N LYS A 19 -4.04 -8.26 -4.20
CA LYS A 19 -4.74 -7.54 -5.28
C LYS A 19 -4.25 -7.93 -6.67
N GLY A 20 -3.09 -8.57 -6.74
CA GLY A 20 -2.46 -8.99 -7.98
C GLY A 20 -1.70 -7.85 -8.64
N ILE A 21 -0.56 -8.20 -9.20
CA ILE A 21 0.45 -7.28 -9.73
C ILE A 21 -0.10 -6.47 -10.91
N GLU A 22 -1.03 -7.05 -11.68
CA GLU A 22 -1.67 -6.47 -12.86
C GLU A 22 -2.43 -5.17 -12.53
N LYS A 23 -3.05 -5.09 -11.34
CA LYS A 23 -3.73 -3.88 -10.90
C LYS A 23 -2.79 -2.72 -10.62
N PHE A 24 -1.53 -3.03 -10.30
CA PHE A 24 -0.50 -2.03 -10.05
C PHE A 24 0.12 -1.55 -11.35
N THR A 25 0.32 -2.44 -12.34
CA THR A 25 1.07 -2.12 -13.56
C THR A 25 0.37 -1.18 -14.55
N GLU A 26 -0.96 -1.22 -14.67
CA GLU A 26 -1.67 -0.45 -15.71
C GLU A 26 -2.37 0.83 -15.21
N LYS A 27 -2.92 0.81 -13.99
CA LYS A 27 -3.64 1.96 -13.41
C LYS A 27 -3.08 2.41 -12.06
N GLY A 28 -2.46 1.50 -11.31
CA GLY A 28 -1.92 1.79 -9.99
C GLY A 28 -0.67 2.69 -10.01
N PHE A 29 0.04 2.75 -11.14
CA PHE A 29 1.24 3.55 -11.29
C PHE A 29 1.06 4.86 -12.05
N GLU A 30 -0.14 5.20 -12.56
CA GLU A 30 -0.36 6.44 -13.34
C GLU A 30 0.01 7.72 -12.58
N SER A 31 -0.08 7.69 -11.24
CA SER A 31 0.25 8.80 -10.35
C SER A 31 1.71 8.78 -9.86
N VAL A 32 2.43 7.66 -10.03
CA VAL A 32 3.79 7.42 -9.53
C VAL A 32 4.82 7.91 -10.54
N SER A 33 5.94 8.46 -10.06
CA SER A 33 7.06 8.88 -10.92
C SER A 33 7.62 7.72 -11.75
N GLU A 34 8.01 8.00 -12.99
CA GLU A 34 8.60 7.01 -13.89
C GLU A 34 9.84 6.35 -13.28
N GLU A 35 10.64 7.10 -12.52
CA GLU A 35 11.82 6.57 -11.85
C GLU A 35 11.48 5.58 -10.73
N ALA A 36 10.43 5.85 -9.95
CA ALA A 36 9.96 4.91 -8.93
C ALA A 36 9.37 3.64 -9.56
N ILE A 37 8.60 3.78 -10.64
CA ILE A 37 8.08 2.64 -11.42
C ILE A 37 9.22 1.82 -11.99
N SER A 38 10.20 2.47 -12.61
CA SER A 38 11.37 1.83 -13.21
C SER A 38 12.18 1.07 -12.16
N TRP A 39 12.40 1.68 -11.00
CA TRP A 39 13.01 1.03 -9.84
C TRP A 39 12.23 -0.23 -9.41
N PHE A 40 10.93 -0.11 -9.15
CA PHE A 40 10.09 -1.25 -8.76
C PHE A 40 10.07 -2.37 -9.82
N LYS A 41 9.96 -2.00 -11.10
CA LYS A 41 10.05 -2.94 -12.23
C LYS A 41 11.41 -3.64 -12.26
N SER A 42 12.51 -2.94 -12.02
CA SER A 42 13.84 -3.56 -11.99
C SER A 42 13.98 -4.66 -10.93
N LEU A 43 13.31 -4.48 -9.78
CA LEU A 43 13.31 -5.43 -8.68
C LEU A 43 12.48 -6.67 -8.99
N PHE A 44 11.31 -6.52 -9.60
CA PHE A 44 10.33 -7.60 -9.67
C PHE A 44 9.88 -8.00 -11.06
N PHE A 45 10.36 -7.37 -12.11
CA PHE A 45 10.00 -7.67 -13.50
C PHE A 45 11.25 -7.94 -14.33
N LYS A 46 11.07 -8.74 -15.38
CA LYS A 46 12.05 -8.97 -16.43
C LYS A 46 11.30 -9.15 -17.73
N ASP A 47 11.65 -8.38 -18.77
CA ASP A 47 10.95 -8.39 -20.06
C ASP A 47 9.43 -8.17 -19.92
N ASP A 48 9.05 -7.20 -19.06
CA ASP A 48 7.66 -6.91 -18.63
C ASP A 48 6.89 -8.07 -18.00
N LYS A 49 7.56 -9.17 -17.66
CA LYS A 49 6.97 -10.30 -16.94
C LYS A 49 7.35 -10.26 -15.46
N PRO A 50 6.42 -10.52 -14.54
CA PRO A 50 6.73 -10.60 -13.12
C PRO A 50 7.69 -11.78 -12.85
N LYS A 51 8.69 -11.54 -12.00
CA LYS A 51 9.62 -12.57 -11.52
C LYS A 51 8.85 -13.59 -10.67
N LYS A 52 9.39 -14.81 -10.61
CA LYS A 52 8.81 -15.94 -9.86
C LYS A 52 8.43 -15.57 -8.43
N VAL A 53 9.28 -14.81 -7.74
CA VAL A 53 9.05 -14.39 -6.35
C VAL A 53 7.76 -13.59 -6.17
N LEU A 54 7.40 -12.75 -7.15
CA LEU A 54 6.20 -11.92 -7.07
C LEU A 54 4.96 -12.76 -7.40
N LEU A 55 5.08 -13.70 -8.35
CA LEU A 55 4.03 -14.67 -8.67
C LEU A 55 3.73 -15.59 -7.48
N GLU A 56 4.77 -16.13 -6.85
CA GLU A 56 4.63 -16.99 -5.67
C GLU A 56 3.95 -16.25 -4.52
N LEU A 57 4.31 -14.97 -4.30
CA LEU A 57 3.66 -14.12 -3.31
C LEU A 57 2.18 -13.87 -3.67
N GLN A 58 1.85 -13.69 -4.94
CA GLN A 58 0.45 -13.54 -5.38
C GLN A 58 -0.37 -14.82 -5.19
N GLU A 59 0.24 -16.00 -5.37
CA GLU A 59 -0.43 -17.29 -5.13
C GLU A 59 -0.74 -17.53 -3.64
N ASP A 60 0.15 -17.10 -2.73
CA ASP A 60 -0.03 -17.26 -1.29
C ASP A 60 0.48 -16.02 -0.52
N PRO A 61 -0.29 -14.92 -0.51
CA PRO A 61 0.15 -13.62 0.02
C PRO A 61 0.23 -13.58 1.56
N GLY A 62 -0.31 -14.58 2.25
CA GLY A 62 -0.19 -14.74 3.70
C GLY A 62 1.06 -15.52 4.12
N ASN A 63 1.80 -16.08 3.17
CA ASN A 63 2.97 -16.89 3.45
C ASN A 63 4.12 -16.03 3.97
N LYS A 64 4.51 -16.27 5.23
CA LYS A 64 5.58 -15.50 5.88
C LYS A 64 6.91 -15.61 5.15
N GLU A 65 7.23 -16.78 4.59
CA GLU A 65 8.49 -17.01 3.90
C GLU A 65 8.53 -16.24 2.58
N LYS A 66 7.47 -16.33 1.78
CA LYS A 66 7.35 -15.58 0.51
C LYS A 66 7.36 -14.07 0.72
N LEU A 67 6.62 -13.59 1.74
CA LEU A 67 6.66 -12.18 2.16
C LEU A 67 8.06 -11.74 2.54
N ASN A 68 8.78 -12.56 3.31
CA ASN A 68 10.13 -12.24 3.75
C ASN A 68 11.11 -12.16 2.58
N ILE A 69 11.00 -13.03 1.58
CA ILE A 69 11.88 -12.99 0.39
C ILE A 69 11.66 -11.67 -0.38
N VAL A 70 10.41 -11.30 -0.65
CA VAL A 70 10.10 -10.05 -1.35
C VAL A 70 10.53 -8.83 -0.52
N LYS A 71 10.32 -8.89 0.80
CA LYS A 71 10.77 -7.86 1.74
C LYS A 71 12.29 -7.65 1.68
N VAL A 72 13.08 -8.72 1.75
CA VAL A 72 14.54 -8.65 1.70
C VAL A 72 15.03 -8.05 0.37
N ILE A 73 14.36 -8.33 -0.75
CA ILE A 73 14.70 -7.71 -2.05
C ILE A 73 14.53 -6.19 -2.00
N ILE A 74 13.44 -5.71 -1.41
CA ILE A 74 13.22 -4.26 -1.22
C ILE A 74 14.27 -3.70 -0.28
N GLU A 75 14.48 -4.33 0.88
CA GLU A 75 15.43 -3.86 1.90
C GLU A 75 16.85 -3.75 1.34
N ASN A 76 17.34 -4.79 0.65
CA ASN A 76 18.66 -4.74 0.01
C ASN A 76 18.77 -3.57 -0.99
N SER A 77 17.71 -3.33 -1.77
CA SER A 77 17.71 -2.20 -2.68
C SER A 77 17.76 -0.86 -1.94
N LEU A 78 16.98 -0.69 -0.87
CA LEU A 78 17.01 0.52 -0.05
C LEU A 78 18.38 0.77 0.59
N GLU A 79 19.10 -0.29 0.96
CA GLU A 79 20.48 -0.19 1.47
C GLU A 79 21.46 0.28 0.39
N ASP A 80 21.27 -0.13 -0.87
CA ASP A 80 22.11 0.30 -1.99
C ASP A 80 21.96 1.80 -2.29
N ASN A 81 20.76 2.37 -2.14
CA ASN A 81 20.50 3.78 -2.42
C ASN A 81 19.34 4.38 -1.61
N LEU A 82 19.65 5.38 -0.79
CA LEU A 82 18.67 6.13 0.01
C LEU A 82 17.57 6.81 -0.82
N LYS A 83 17.81 7.11 -2.11
CA LYS A 83 16.78 7.66 -3.01
C LYS A 83 15.59 6.71 -3.15
N PHE A 84 15.82 5.41 -3.05
CA PHE A 84 14.77 4.40 -3.19
C PHE A 84 13.78 4.40 -2.02
N GLU A 85 14.15 4.94 -0.85
CA GLU A 85 13.17 5.15 0.22
C GLU A 85 12.07 6.13 -0.21
N ASN A 86 12.42 7.19 -0.95
CA ASN A 86 11.45 8.14 -1.47
C ASN A 86 10.59 7.51 -2.56
N PHE A 87 11.18 6.65 -3.41
CA PHE A 87 10.41 5.90 -4.42
C PHE A 87 9.42 4.93 -3.78
N LEU A 88 9.84 4.21 -2.74
CA LEU A 88 8.96 3.31 -2.01
C LEU A 88 7.82 4.07 -1.33
N LYS A 89 8.12 5.20 -0.67
CA LYS A 89 7.09 6.07 -0.07
C LYS A 89 6.12 6.56 -1.13
N GLU A 90 6.63 7.08 -2.24
CA GLU A 90 5.80 7.54 -3.34
C GLU A 90 4.88 6.44 -3.88
N ILE A 91 5.42 5.25 -4.11
CA ILE A 91 4.65 4.06 -4.54
C ILE A 91 3.55 3.77 -3.53
N ILE A 92 3.86 3.67 -2.24
CA ILE A 92 2.88 3.35 -1.19
C ILE A 92 1.81 4.44 -1.04
N GLU A 93 2.18 5.72 -1.16
CA GLU A 93 1.25 6.85 -0.99
C GLU A 93 0.34 7.07 -2.20
N LYS A 94 0.87 6.85 -3.40
CA LYS A 94 0.21 7.22 -4.66
C LYS A 94 -0.45 6.07 -5.39
N ILE A 95 0.02 4.84 -5.19
CA ILE A 95 -0.84 3.69 -5.46
C ILE A 95 -2.09 3.98 -4.65
N PRO A 96 -3.28 4.02 -5.29
CA PRO A 96 -4.51 4.37 -4.61
C PRO A 96 -4.52 3.54 -3.35
N LYS A 97 -4.53 4.20 -2.18
CA LYS A 97 -4.70 3.51 -0.89
C LYS A 97 -5.80 2.54 -1.17
N ILE A 98 -5.43 1.28 -1.27
CA ILE A 98 -6.38 0.22 -1.21
C ILE A 98 -6.86 0.47 0.19
N GLU A 99 -8.05 1.02 0.30
CA GLU A 99 -8.72 1.11 1.56
C GLU A 99 -8.65 -0.32 2.07
N ASN A 100 -7.72 -0.59 2.99
CA ASN A 100 -8.02 -1.49 4.06
C ASN A 100 -9.26 -0.84 4.64
N THR A 101 -10.40 -1.25 4.12
CA THR A 101 -11.63 -1.32 4.85
C THR A 101 -11.29 -2.23 6.02
N ILE A 102 -10.56 -1.69 7.00
CA ILE A 102 -10.94 -1.88 8.37
C ILE A 102 -12.30 -1.20 8.42
N SER A 103 -13.33 -1.97 8.05
CA SER A 103 -14.73 -1.61 8.14
C SER A 103 -15.10 -1.54 9.63
N TYR A 104 -14.53 -0.55 10.31
CA TYR A 104 -15.25 0.19 11.34
C TYR A 104 -15.67 1.53 10.74
N SER A 105 -16.33 1.50 9.58
CA SER A 105 -16.95 2.67 8.98
C SER A 105 -18.14 3.09 9.85
N LYS A 106 -17.90 3.84 10.92
CA LYS A 106 -18.82 4.94 11.26
C LYS A 106 -18.51 6.02 10.23
N ASN A 107 -19.45 6.28 9.33
CA ASN A 107 -19.35 7.34 8.33
C ASN A 107 -18.86 8.64 8.98
N VAL A 108 -17.66 9.09 8.63
CA VAL A 108 -17.14 10.40 9.06
C VAL A 108 -17.70 11.43 8.10
N ASN A 109 -18.83 12.04 8.47
CA ASN A 109 -19.41 13.15 7.74
C ASN A 109 -18.68 14.45 8.14
N THR A 110 -17.78 14.94 7.28
CA THR A 110 -17.07 16.22 7.48
C THR A 110 -17.86 17.36 6.83
N GLY A 111 -19.03 17.67 7.39
CA GLY A 111 -19.80 18.88 7.08
C GLY A 111 -19.54 19.96 8.12
N ASN A 112 -19.39 21.22 7.71
CA ASN A 112 -19.39 22.34 8.64
C ASN A 112 -20.83 22.55 9.15
N VAL A 113 -21.06 22.33 10.44
CA VAL A 113 -22.39 22.41 11.03
C VAL A 113 -22.52 23.72 11.80
N ASN A 114 -23.46 24.58 11.39
CA ASN A 114 -23.79 25.81 12.10
C ASN A 114 -25.12 25.64 12.81
N THR A 115 -25.10 25.33 14.12
CA THR A 115 -26.31 24.99 14.87
C THR A 115 -27.12 26.19 15.35
N ARG A 116 -26.72 27.44 15.05
CA ARG A 116 -27.45 28.69 15.38
C ARG A 116 -28.13 28.68 16.78
N GLY A 117 -27.50 28.04 17.77
CA GLY A 117 -27.98 27.99 19.16
C GLY A 117 -28.82 26.76 19.56
N GLY A 118 -28.90 25.71 18.73
CA GLY A 118 -29.54 24.42 19.09
C GLY A 118 -28.55 23.31 19.46
N ASP A 119 -29.03 22.30 20.18
CA ASP A 119 -28.27 21.10 20.54
C ASP A 119 -27.93 20.25 19.31
N PHE A 120 -26.65 19.87 19.19
CA PHE A 120 -26.15 19.00 18.14
C PHE A 120 -25.84 17.61 18.69
N ARG A 121 -26.52 16.57 18.20
CA ARG A 121 -26.26 15.18 18.57
C ARG A 121 -25.93 14.36 17.33
N ILE A 122 -24.72 13.82 17.28
CA ILE A 122 -24.34 12.73 16.37
C ILE A 122 -24.12 11.49 17.23
N GLY A 123 -25.04 10.54 17.13
CA GLY A 123 -25.00 9.26 17.84
C GLY A 123 -26.21 8.43 17.46
N ASP A 124 -26.04 7.12 17.41
CA ASP A 124 -27.10 6.15 17.13
C ASP A 124 -27.97 6.02 18.39
N ASP A 125 -29.27 6.28 18.27
CA ASP A 125 -30.24 6.20 19.37
C ASP A 125 -30.65 4.72 19.53
N TYR A 126 -29.96 4.01 20.42
CA TYR A 126 -30.44 2.69 20.85
C TYR A 126 -31.54 2.91 21.88
N GLY A 127 -32.75 3.10 21.36
CA GLY A 127 -33.98 3.12 22.15
C GLY A 127 -34.13 1.82 22.93
N ASN A 128 -34.48 1.97 24.21
CA ASN A 128 -34.96 0.89 25.06
C ASN A 128 -36.33 1.29 25.61
#